data_AF-A0A353V626-F1
#
_entry.id   AF-A0A353V626-F1
#
_cell.length_a   1.000
_cell.length_b   1.000
_cell.length_c   1.000
_cell.angle_alpha   90.00
_cell.angle_beta   90.00
_cell.angle_gamma   90.00
#
_symmetry.space_group_name_H-M   'P 1'
#
loop_
_entity.id
_entity.type
_entity.pdbx_description
1 polymer ?
#
loop_
_entity_poly.entity_id
_entity_poly.type
_entity_poly.pdbx_seq_one_letter_code
_entity_poly.pdbx_strand_id
1 'polypeptide(L)'
;MDREMPWHVSAFSPAYRLTDAPPTPARALHRAARLGRDAGLRYVYTGNVPGDPWESTACPTCGRWLVRRRGFTVLENALAGGRCPDCGTAIAGVWDEVAAPRGA
;
A
#
# COMPACT_ATOMS: atom_id res chain seq x y z
N MET A 1 18.35 2.12 4.72
CA MET A 1 17.17 2.02 3.86
C MET A 1 16.17 3.08 4.29
N ASP A 2 15.59 3.79 3.34
CA ASP A 2 14.58 4.81 3.60
C ASP A 2 13.25 4.13 3.99
N ARG A 3 12.59 4.62 5.05
CA ARG A 3 11.30 4.11 5.53
C ARG A 3 10.14 4.50 4.60
N GLU A 4 10.33 5.52 3.77
CA GLU A 4 9.38 5.96 2.76
C GLU A 4 9.41 5.08 1.50
N MET A 5 10.47 4.28 1.31
CA MET A 5 10.57 3.37 0.17
C MET A 5 9.55 2.22 0.33
N PRO A 6 8.63 2.03 -0.63
CA PRO A 6 7.61 1.01 -0.50
C PRO A 6 8.21 -0.39 -0.69
N TRP A 7 7.83 -1.30 0.20
CA TRP A 7 8.19 -2.71 0.06
C TRP A 7 7.02 -3.50 -0.52
N HIS A 8 7.28 -4.21 -1.62
CA HIS A 8 6.30 -5.06 -2.29
C HIS A 8 6.67 -6.52 -2.07
N VAL A 9 5.72 -7.28 -1.52
CA VAL A 9 5.84 -8.73 -1.33
C VAL A 9 4.82 -9.39 -2.24
N SER A 10 5.30 -10.06 -3.29
CA SER A 10 4.41 -10.67 -4.28
C SER A 10 4.26 -12.17 -4.04
N ALA A 11 3.04 -12.69 -4.16
CA ALA A 11 2.79 -14.13 -4.06
C ALA A 11 3.35 -14.85 -5.29
N PHE A 12 4.04 -15.97 -5.05
CA PHE A 12 4.38 -16.90 -6.10
C PHE A 12 3.12 -17.60 -6.62
N SER A 13 3.04 -17.71 -7.95
CA SER A 13 2.06 -18.52 -8.66
C SER A 13 2.80 -19.55 -9.52
N PRO A 14 2.46 -20.85 -9.44
CA PRO A 14 3.09 -21.89 -10.26
C PRO A 14 2.92 -21.58 -11.74
N ALA A 15 4.04 -21.47 -12.45
CA ALA A 15 4.05 -21.06 -13.84
C ALA A 15 5.34 -21.51 -14.55
N TYR A 16 5.25 -21.60 -15.88
CA TYR A 16 6.36 -21.97 -16.77
C TYR A 16 7.06 -23.28 -16.36
N ARG A 17 8.28 -23.20 -15.84
CA ARG A 17 9.13 -24.36 -15.48
C ARG A 17 9.03 -24.79 -14.02
N LEU A 18 8.36 -24.03 -13.17
CA LEU A 18 8.19 -24.34 -11.75
C LEU A 18 6.70 -24.48 -11.44
N THR A 19 6.18 -25.68 -11.63
CA THR A 19 4.74 -26.01 -11.55
C THR A 19 4.39 -26.96 -10.41
N ASP A 20 5.40 -27.59 -9.80
CA ASP A 20 5.30 -28.57 -8.73
C ASP A 20 5.36 -27.94 -7.32
N ALA A 21 5.87 -26.71 -7.20
CA ALA A 21 5.82 -25.94 -5.98
C ALA A 21 4.41 -25.34 -5.74
N PRO A 22 3.89 -25.33 -4.50
CA PRO A 22 2.59 -24.72 -4.21
C PRO A 22 2.63 -23.18 -4.33
N PRO A 23 1.51 -22.51 -4.66
CA PRO A 23 1.43 -21.05 -4.63
C PRO A 23 1.69 -20.51 -3.22
N THR A 24 2.24 -19.30 -3.12
CA THR A 24 2.41 -18.67 -1.80
C THR A 24 1.03 -18.35 -1.21
N PRO A 25 0.68 -18.86 -0.02
CA PRO A 25 -0.62 -18.58 0.58
C PRO A 25 -0.68 -17.15 1.10
N ALA A 26 -1.85 -16.49 0.97
CA ALA A 26 -2.04 -15.10 1.42
C ALA A 26 -1.61 -14.86 2.88
N ARG A 27 -1.84 -15.84 3.77
CA ARG A 27 -1.39 -15.77 5.18
C ARG A 27 0.11 -15.53 5.35
N ALA A 28 0.94 -16.04 4.43
CA ALA A 28 2.38 -15.85 4.46
C ALA A 28 2.75 -14.41 4.09
N LEU A 29 2.05 -13.85 3.10
CA LEU A 29 2.21 -12.44 2.72
C LEU A 29 1.74 -11.51 3.83
N HIS A 30 0.60 -11.78 4.46
CA HIS A 30 0.13 -11.00 5.62
C HIS A 30 1.12 -11.03 6.77
N ARG A 31 1.74 -12.20 7.01
CA ARG A 31 2.81 -12.31 8.01
C ARG A 31 4.01 -11.45 7.63
N ALA A 32 4.47 -11.49 6.37
CA ALA A 32 5.55 -10.64 5.90
C ALA A 32 5.20 -9.15 6.03
N ALA A 33 3.97 -8.76 5.67
CA ALA A 33 3.50 -7.39 5.72
C ALA A 33 3.49 -6.82 7.15
N ARG A 34 3.01 -7.62 8.12
CA ARG A 34 3.09 -7.27 9.55
C ARG A 34 4.53 -7.10 10.01
N LEU A 35 5.40 -8.08 9.74
CA LEU A 35 6.81 -8.00 10.12
C LEU A 35 7.52 -6.79 9.53
N GLY A 36 7.21 -6.43 8.28
CA GLY A 36 7.74 -5.23 7.64
C GLY A 36 7.30 -3.96 8.36
N ARG A 37 6.02 -3.85 8.73
CA ARG A 37 5.51 -2.72 9.52
C ARG A 37 6.14 -2.67 10.91
N ASP A 38 6.25 -3.81 11.60
CA ASP A 38 6.86 -3.90 12.93
C ASP A 38 8.36 -3.51 12.91
N ALA A 39 9.03 -3.76 11.79
CA ALA A 39 10.41 -3.30 11.54
C ALA A 39 10.51 -1.80 11.18
N GLY A 40 9.39 -1.09 11.09
CA GLY A 40 9.33 0.36 10.83
C GLY A 40 9.15 0.76 9.37
N LEU A 41 8.80 -0.18 8.47
CA LEU A 41 8.40 0.16 7.10
C LEU A 41 7.01 0.80 7.11
N ARG A 42 6.88 1.95 6.46
CA ARG A 42 5.62 2.70 6.41
C ARG A 42 4.66 2.17 5.35
N TYR A 43 5.21 1.73 4.22
CA TYR A 43 4.44 1.27 3.07
C TYR A 43 4.84 -0.16 2.72
N VAL A 44 3.95 -1.09 3.03
CA VAL A 44 4.12 -2.50 2.70
C VAL A 44 2.91 -2.97 1.92
N TYR A 45 3.15 -3.54 0.75
CA TYR A 45 2.12 -3.98 -0.17
C TYR A 45 2.23 -5.46 -0.47
N THR A 46 1.10 -6.16 -0.48
CA THR A 46 1.04 -7.55 -0.95
C THR A 46 0.51 -7.60 -2.37
N GLY A 47 1.23 -8.28 -3.26
CA GLY A 47 0.85 -8.47 -4.67
C GLY A 47 0.37 -9.88 -4.96
N ASN A 48 -0.26 -10.06 -6.12
CA ASN A 48 -0.76 -11.35 -6.63
C ASN A 48 -1.79 -12.03 -5.70
N VAL A 49 -2.49 -11.26 -4.87
CA VAL A 49 -3.63 -11.70 -4.07
C VAL A 49 -4.79 -10.73 -4.38
N PRO A 50 -5.65 -11.04 -5.37
CA PRO A 50 -6.67 -10.09 -5.81
C PRO A 50 -7.65 -9.69 -4.70
N GLY A 51 -7.83 -8.38 -4.48
CA GLY A 51 -8.75 -7.86 -3.46
C GLY A 51 -8.17 -7.87 -2.03
N ASP A 52 -6.87 -8.12 -1.88
CA ASP A 52 -6.22 -8.10 -0.59
C ASP A 52 -6.16 -6.68 -0.02
N PRO A 53 -6.57 -6.43 1.23
CA PRO A 53 -6.49 -5.09 1.84
C PRO A 53 -5.08 -4.49 1.79
N TRP A 54 -4.04 -5.31 1.84
CA TRP A 54 -2.65 -4.86 1.80
C TRP A 54 -2.19 -4.40 0.40
N GLU A 55 -3.03 -4.45 -0.64
CA GLU A 55 -2.75 -3.77 -1.92
C GLU A 55 -3.08 -2.25 -1.85
N SER A 56 -3.73 -1.82 -0.76
CA SER A 56 -4.13 -0.44 -0.51
C SER A 56 -3.12 0.32 0.37
N THR A 57 -3.14 1.65 0.29
CA THR A 57 -2.28 2.52 1.12
C THR A 57 -3.05 2.98 2.35
N ALA A 58 -2.51 2.69 3.53
CA ALA A 58 -2.96 3.25 4.80
C ALA A 58 -2.03 4.38 5.25
N CYS A 59 -2.56 5.32 6.04
CA CYS A 59 -1.76 6.33 6.71
C CYS A 59 -0.77 5.64 7.66
N PRO A 60 0.54 5.94 7.59
CA PRO A 60 1.52 5.32 8.48
C PRO A 60 1.40 5.78 9.93
N THR A 61 0.68 6.89 10.18
CA THR A 61 0.51 7.47 11.51
C THR A 61 -0.79 7.02 12.17
N CYS A 62 -1.94 7.21 11.50
CA CYS A 62 -3.24 6.92 12.10
C CYS A 62 -3.92 5.63 11.58
N GLY A 63 -3.32 4.96 10.60
CA GLY A 63 -3.85 3.70 10.05
C GLY A 63 -5.06 3.83 9.11
N ARG A 64 -5.60 5.05 8.90
CA ARG A 64 -6.71 5.30 7.98
C ARG A 64 -6.39 4.83 6.56
N TRP A 65 -7.31 4.15 5.88
CA TRP A 65 -7.18 3.89 4.45
C TRP A 65 -7.25 5.19 3.64
N LEU A 66 -6.21 5.46 2.85
CA LEU A 66 -6.07 6.68 2.06
C LEU A 66 -6.23 6.42 0.56
N VAL A 67 -5.63 5.34 0.05
CA VAL A 67 -5.80 4.94 -1.35
C VAL A 67 -6.22 3.50 -1.37
N ARG A 68 -7.49 3.25 -1.74
CA ARG A 68 -8.01 1.90 -1.88
C ARG A 68 -7.80 1.42 -3.31
N ARG A 69 -7.27 0.22 -3.47
CA ARG A 69 -6.99 -0.38 -4.76
C ARG A 69 -7.61 -1.76 -4.86
N ARG A 70 -7.81 -2.19 -6.10
CA ARG A 70 -8.04 -3.58 -6.48
C ARG A 70 -7.24 -3.86 -7.74
N GLY A 71 -6.13 -4.59 -7.60
CA GLY A 71 -5.14 -4.72 -8.67
C GLY A 71 -4.68 -3.35 -9.17
N PHE A 72 -4.80 -3.10 -10.48
CA PHE A 72 -4.40 -1.85 -11.11
C PHE A 72 -5.42 -0.72 -11.03
N THR A 73 -6.60 -0.98 -10.44
CA THR A 73 -7.66 0.02 -10.34
C THR A 73 -7.62 0.72 -8.98
N VAL A 74 -7.63 2.06 -9.00
CA VAL A 74 -7.86 2.87 -7.81
C VAL A 74 -9.37 3.00 -7.59
N LEU A 75 -9.85 2.51 -6.46
CA LEU A 75 -11.27 2.56 -6.07
C LEU A 75 -11.60 3.85 -5.32
N GLU A 76 -10.64 4.36 -4.55
CA GLU A 76 -10.80 5.55 -3.72
C GLU A 76 -9.44 6.22 -3.52
N ASN A 77 -9.42 7.55 -3.56
CA ASN A 77 -8.30 8.36 -3.12
C ASN A 77 -8.81 9.46 -2.19
N ALA A 78 -8.55 9.31 -0.90
CA ALA A 78 -8.97 10.20 0.16
C ALA A 78 -7.87 11.18 0.59
N LEU A 79 -6.75 11.27 -0.15
CA LEU A 79 -5.68 12.22 0.16
C LEU A 79 -6.13 13.65 -0.13
N ALA A 80 -5.79 14.57 0.78
CA ALA A 80 -5.98 16.00 0.59
C ALA A 80 -4.60 16.64 0.36
N GLY A 81 -4.28 16.95 -0.91
CA GLY A 81 -2.98 17.56 -1.27
C GLY A 81 -1.77 16.74 -0.78
N GLY A 82 -1.83 15.42 -0.95
CA GLY A 82 -0.77 14.51 -0.48
C GLY A 82 -0.71 14.28 1.02
N ARG A 83 -1.73 14.70 1.78
CA ARG A 83 -1.80 14.52 3.23
C ARG A 83 -3.00 13.67 3.61
N CYS A 84 -2.86 12.97 4.74
CA CYS A 84 -3.97 12.31 5.40
C CYS A 84 -4.97 13.37 5.90
N PRO A 85 -6.26 13.30 5.55
CA PRO A 85 -7.25 14.26 6.01
C PRO A 85 -7.52 14.15 7.53
N ASP A 86 -7.35 12.95 8.10
CA ASP A 86 -7.70 12.68 9.51
C ASP A 86 -6.60 13.14 10.48
N CYS A 87 -5.31 13.08 10.10
CA CYS A 87 -4.18 13.42 10.99
C CYS A 87 -3.14 14.38 10.40
N GLY A 88 -3.32 14.86 9.17
CA GLY A 88 -2.43 15.83 8.51
C GLY A 88 -1.06 15.28 8.09
N THR A 89 -0.74 14.01 8.38
CA THR A 89 0.54 13.39 8.00
C THR A 89 0.71 13.47 6.49
N ALA A 90 1.84 14.04 6.04
CA ALA A 90 2.25 13.99 4.64
C ALA A 90 2.56 12.54 4.24
N ILE A 91 2.07 12.14 3.08
CA ILE A 91 2.24 10.79 2.56
C ILE A 91 3.26 10.86 1.43
N ALA A 92 4.29 10.02 1.48
CA ALA A 92 5.27 9.92 0.41
C ALA A 92 4.58 9.60 -0.93
N GLY A 93 4.94 10.35 -1.96
CA GLY A 93 4.38 10.22 -3.30
C GLY A 93 4.51 11.51 -4.09
N VAL A 94 4.12 11.45 -5.36
CA VAL A 94 3.93 12.62 -6.21
C VAL A 94 2.44 12.88 -6.28
N TRP A 95 2.03 14.03 -5.76
CA TRP A 95 0.64 14.45 -5.71
C TRP A 95 0.53 15.75 -6.47
N ASP A 96 -0.49 15.86 -7.32
CA ASP A 96 -0.79 17.16 -7.94
C ASP A 96 -1.10 18.17 -6.84
N GLU A 97 -0.56 19.38 -6.97
CA GLU A 97 -0.93 20.46 -6.07
C GLU A 97 -2.43 20.73 -6.24
N VAL A 98 -3.20 20.49 -5.17
CA VAL A 98 -4.54 21.04 -5.09
C VAL A 98 -4.35 22.54 -4.92
N ALA A 99 -4.60 23.30 -5.99
CA ALA A 99 -4.64 24.76 -5.91
C ALA A 99 -5.50 25.14 -4.69
N ALA A 100 -4.88 25.78 -3.70
CA ALA A 100 -5.60 26.31 -2.55
C ALA A 100 -6.75 27.19 -3.09
N PRO A 101 -7.97 27.15 -2.49
CA PRO A 101 -9.02 28.05 -2.91
C PRO A 101 -8.47 29.47 -2.78
N ARG A 102 -8.40 30.19 -3.92
CA ARG A 102 -8.06 31.61 -3.92
C ARG A 102 -9.15 32.28 -3.08
N GLY A 103 -8.76 32.79 -1.93
CA GLY A 103 -9.68 33.44 -1.00
C GLY A 103 -10.32 34.68 -1.61
N ALA A 104 -11.60 34.86 -1.25
CA ALA A 104 -12.48 36.03 -1.36
C ALA A 104 -12.71 36.64 -2.75
#